data_AF-A0A661WB94-F1
#
_entry.id   AF-A0A661WB94-F1
#
_cell.length_a   1.000
_cell.length_b   1.000
_cell.length_c   1.000
_cell.angle_alpha   90.00
_cell.angle_beta   90.00
_cell.angle_gamma   90.00
#
_symmetry.space_group_name_H-M   'P 1'
#
loop_
_entity.id
_entity.type
_entity.pdbx_description
1 polymer ?
#
loop_
_entity_poly.entity_id
_entity_poly.type
_entity_poly.pdbx_seq_one_letter_code
_entity_poly.pdbx_strand_id
1 'polypeptide(L)'
;MLQWLAHLARLSFLPIAYAAPKEIRDLRQHLRYREWLIDERRRAKNRIHAVLAGYNLASPVTDLFGRAGREWLGEVAEKELRPVSRRVVLETLTMIDQLDDQIKELAKDIPLPEDLKPEAEILMSMPGIGKLLSVVILAEIGDISRFNPPEALCNWAGLTPRVHKSDTW
;
A
#
# COMPACT_ATOMS: atom_id res chain seq x y z
N MET A 1 -14.44 -19.73 25.15
CA MET A 1 -13.77 -18.57 24.51
C MET A 1 -14.64 -17.29 24.55
N LEU A 2 -15.92 -17.33 24.16
CA LEU A 2 -16.83 -16.17 24.21
C LEU A 2 -17.12 -15.61 25.63
N GLN A 3 -17.18 -16.47 26.66
CA GLN A 3 -17.38 -16.04 28.05
C GLN A 3 -16.20 -15.21 28.61
N TRP A 4 -14.98 -15.44 28.11
CA TRP A 4 -13.78 -14.71 28.55
C TRP A 4 -13.71 -13.31 27.94
N LEU A 5 -14.08 -13.15 26.66
CA LEU A 5 -14.20 -11.83 26.04
C LEU A 5 -15.29 -10.98 26.70
N ALA A 6 -16.44 -11.57 27.03
CA ALA A 6 -17.52 -10.89 27.73
C ALA A 6 -17.12 -10.47 29.16
N HIS A 7 -16.33 -11.29 29.87
CA HIS A 7 -15.83 -10.98 31.20
C HIS A 7 -14.77 -9.86 31.18
N LEU A 8 -13.84 -9.88 30.23
CA LEU A 8 -12.83 -8.83 30.06
C LEU A 8 -13.44 -7.50 29.60
N ALA A 9 -14.46 -7.54 28.72
CA ALA A 9 -15.22 -6.35 28.33
C ALA A 9 -15.98 -5.75 29.52
N ARG A 10 -16.57 -6.59 30.38
CA ARG A 10 -17.29 -6.15 31.60
C ARG A 10 -16.37 -5.51 32.64
N LEU A 11 -15.10 -5.90 32.69
CA LEU A 11 -14.10 -5.36 33.59
C LEU A 11 -13.35 -4.14 33.02
N SER A 12 -13.71 -3.65 31.83
CA SER A 12 -12.98 -2.59 31.10
C SER A 12 -11.50 -2.94 30.82
N PHE A 13 -11.15 -4.23 30.78
CA PHE A 13 -9.77 -4.69 30.50
C PHE A 13 -9.47 -4.88 29.02
N LEU A 14 -10.47 -4.74 28.14
CA LEU A 14 -10.23 -4.70 26.69
C LEU A 14 -10.25 -3.25 26.21
N PRO A 15 -9.22 -2.81 25.47
CA PRO A 15 -9.29 -1.52 24.80
C PRO A 15 -10.50 -1.53 23.86
N ILE A 16 -11.34 -0.50 23.99
CA ILE A 16 -12.51 -0.34 23.12
C ILE A 16 -12.00 -0.21 21.69
N ALA A 17 -12.33 -1.19 20.85
CA ALA A 17 -11.97 -1.14 19.45
C ALA A 17 -12.69 0.05 18.80
N TYR A 18 -11.94 0.91 18.11
CA TYR A 18 -12.57 2.00 17.38
C TYR A 18 -13.43 1.46 16.25
N ALA A 19 -14.73 1.75 16.33
CA ALA A 19 -15.65 1.60 15.21
C ALA A 19 -15.72 2.92 14.43
N ALA A 20 -15.03 2.97 13.29
CA ALA A 20 -15.12 4.13 12.40
C ALA A 20 -16.54 4.30 11.83
N PRO A 21 -17.02 5.55 11.62
CA PRO A 21 -18.24 5.83 10.87
C PRO A 21 -18.26 5.12 9.52
N LYS A 22 -19.45 4.88 8.97
CA LYS A 22 -19.61 4.09 7.74
C LYS A 22 -18.83 4.71 6.58
N GLU A 23 -18.86 6.03 6.47
CA GLU A 23 -18.22 6.81 5.42
C GLU A 23 -16.69 6.65 5.46
N ILE A 24 -16.10 6.67 6.66
CA ILE A 24 -14.66 6.43 6.86
C ILE A 24 -14.30 4.97 6.60
N ARG A 25 -15.18 4.01 6.94
CA ARG A 25 -14.94 2.58 6.63
C ARG A 25 -14.94 2.33 5.12
N ASP A 26 -15.90 2.89 4.40
CA ASP A 26 -15.99 2.77 2.95
C ASP A 26 -14.77 3.42 2.27
N LEU A 27 -14.34 4.60 2.76
CA LEU A 27 -13.11 5.26 2.31
C LEU A 27 -11.86 4.40 2.55
N ARG A 28 -11.70 3.83 3.75
CA ARG A 28 -10.59 2.89 4.05
C ARG A 28 -10.61 1.69 3.12
N GLN A 29 -11.78 1.11 2.86
CA GLN A 29 -11.89 -0.04 1.96
C GLN A 29 -11.39 0.32 0.55
N HIS A 30 -11.78 1.49 0.02
CA HIS A 30 -11.31 1.97 -1.28
C HIS A 30 -9.79 2.17 -1.32
N LEU A 31 -9.24 2.83 -0.30
CA LEU A 31 -7.80 3.12 -0.19
C LEU A 31 -6.96 1.84 -0.05
N ARG A 32 -7.40 0.90 0.80
CA ARG A 32 -6.72 -0.38 1.00
C ARG A 32 -6.82 -1.27 -0.23
N TYR A 33 -7.93 -1.22 -0.96
CA TYR A 33 -8.05 -1.93 -2.23
C TYR A 33 -7.06 -1.39 -3.27
N ARG A 34 -6.90 -0.07 -3.34
CA ARG A 34 -5.86 0.54 -4.19
C ARG A 34 -4.45 0.10 -3.78
N GLU A 35 -4.15 0.05 -2.48
CA GLU A 35 -2.85 -0.43 -2.00
C GLU A 35 -2.63 -1.91 -2.37
N TRP A 36 -3.66 -2.74 -2.24
CA TRP A 36 -3.61 -4.13 -2.68
C TRP A 36 -3.28 -4.26 -4.17
N LEU A 37 -3.91 -3.46 -5.04
CA LEU A 37 -3.60 -3.46 -6.48
C LEU A 37 -2.16 -3.01 -6.77
N ILE A 38 -1.64 -2.01 -6.02
CA ILE A 38 -0.25 -1.57 -6.15
C ILE A 38 0.71 -2.70 -5.79
N ASP A 39 0.40 -3.44 -4.74
CA ASP A 39 1.17 -4.61 -4.32
C ASP A 39 1.09 -5.75 -5.34
N GLU A 40 -0.08 -6.02 -5.92
CA GLU A 40 -0.20 -6.99 -7.02
C GLU A 40 0.63 -6.57 -8.22
N ARG A 41 0.60 -5.28 -8.60
CA ARG A 41 1.43 -4.77 -9.69
C ARG A 41 2.92 -4.92 -9.37
N ARG A 42 3.34 -4.66 -8.12
CA ARG A 42 4.71 -4.88 -7.68
C ARG A 42 5.09 -6.37 -7.79
N ARG A 43 4.22 -7.28 -7.36
CA ARG A 43 4.42 -8.73 -7.51
C ARG A 43 4.56 -9.15 -8.97
N ALA A 44 3.70 -8.64 -9.85
CA ALA A 44 3.76 -8.90 -11.29
C ALA A 44 5.07 -8.38 -11.91
N LYS A 45 5.51 -7.17 -11.57
CA LYS A 45 6.82 -6.64 -12.00
C LYS A 45 7.97 -7.52 -11.53
N ASN A 46 7.96 -7.92 -10.26
CA ASN A 46 8.96 -8.81 -9.69
C ASN A 46 8.96 -10.20 -10.35
N ARG A 47 7.80 -10.67 -10.81
CA ARG A 47 7.69 -11.93 -11.57
C ARG A 47 8.47 -11.86 -12.88
N ILE A 48 8.40 -10.75 -13.61
CA ILE A 48 9.20 -10.53 -14.83
C ILE A 48 10.69 -10.47 -14.49
N HIS A 49 11.07 -9.72 -13.46
CA HIS A 49 12.46 -9.69 -12.99
C HIS A 49 12.99 -11.09 -12.64
N ALA A 50 12.19 -11.93 -11.98
CA ALA A 50 12.57 -13.30 -11.66
C ALA A 50 12.76 -14.17 -12.91
N VAL A 51 11.94 -13.99 -13.95
CA VAL A 51 12.15 -14.68 -15.24
C VAL A 51 13.46 -14.24 -15.86
N LEU A 52 13.72 -12.94 -15.97
CA LEU A 52 14.97 -12.41 -16.56
C LEU A 52 16.21 -12.90 -15.80
N ALA A 53 16.16 -12.89 -14.46
CA ALA A 53 17.23 -13.40 -13.62
C ALA A 53 17.53 -14.89 -13.90
N GLY A 54 16.50 -15.71 -14.17
CA GLY A 54 16.66 -17.12 -14.54
C GLY A 54 17.38 -17.35 -15.88
N TYR A 55 17.41 -16.35 -16.77
CA TYR A 55 18.17 -16.35 -18.02
C TYR A 55 19.47 -15.53 -17.92
N ASN A 56 19.82 -15.05 -16.72
CA ASN A 56 20.95 -14.17 -16.47
C ASN A 56 20.93 -12.86 -17.30
N LEU A 57 19.74 -12.33 -17.54
CA LEU A 57 19.53 -11.10 -18.30
C LEU A 57 19.33 -9.91 -17.38
N ALA A 58 20.17 -8.89 -17.57
CA ALA A 58 20.06 -7.61 -16.91
C ALA A 58 19.39 -6.59 -17.83
N SER A 59 18.47 -5.80 -17.29
CA SER A 59 17.84 -4.71 -18.05
C SER A 59 18.91 -3.67 -18.43
N PRO A 60 19.01 -3.28 -19.71
CA PRO A 60 19.91 -2.22 -20.15
C PRO A 60 19.41 -0.82 -19.79
N VAL A 61 18.16 -0.71 -19.33
CA VAL A 61 17.48 0.55 -18.99
C VAL A 61 17.06 0.58 -17.53
N THR A 62 16.94 1.78 -16.97
CA THR A 62 16.49 2.00 -15.58
C THR A 62 15.01 1.65 -15.39
N ASP A 63 14.14 2.08 -16.31
CA ASP A 63 12.72 1.74 -16.28
C ASP A 63 12.41 0.62 -17.28
N LEU A 64 12.40 -0.61 -16.75
CA LEU A 64 12.10 -1.81 -17.53
C LEU A 64 10.66 -1.84 -18.07
N PHE A 65 9.72 -1.16 -17.41
CA PHE A 65 8.29 -1.21 -17.76
C PHE A 65 7.84 -0.01 -18.58
N GLY A 66 8.73 0.97 -18.79
CA GLY A 66 8.55 2.07 -19.72
C GLY A 66 8.75 1.68 -21.18
N ARG A 67 8.67 2.65 -22.09
CA ARG A 67 8.71 2.40 -23.54
C ARG A 67 9.94 1.62 -24.01
N ALA A 68 11.14 2.13 -23.71
CA ALA A 68 12.40 1.50 -24.13
C ALA A 68 12.60 0.12 -23.49
N GLY A 69 12.21 -0.05 -22.22
CA GLY A 69 12.28 -1.33 -21.53
C GLY A 69 11.34 -2.38 -22.11
N ARG A 70 10.13 -1.98 -22.53
CA ARG A 70 9.16 -2.85 -23.21
C ARG A 70 9.61 -3.25 -24.61
N GLU A 71 10.21 -2.33 -25.36
CA GLU A 71 10.84 -2.64 -26.66
C GLU A 71 11.92 -3.72 -26.47
N TRP A 72 12.82 -3.54 -25.49
CA TRP A 72 13.84 -4.54 -25.14
C TRP A 72 13.25 -5.88 -24.66
N LEU A 73 12.22 -5.85 -23.80
CA LEU A 73 11.52 -7.07 -23.35
C LEU A 73 10.90 -7.83 -24.53
N GLY A 74 10.40 -7.12 -25.54
CA GLY A 74 9.89 -7.72 -26.77
C GLY A 74 10.99 -8.47 -27.53
N GLU A 75 12.16 -7.85 -27.70
CA GLU A 75 13.30 -8.50 -28.35
C GLU A 75 13.81 -9.73 -27.59
N VAL A 76 13.97 -9.62 -26.27
CA VAL A 76 14.39 -10.72 -25.39
C VAL A 76 13.38 -11.86 -25.45
N ALA A 77 12.09 -11.54 -25.42
CA ALA A 77 11.01 -12.50 -25.48
C ALA A 77 11.02 -13.31 -26.78
N GLU A 78 11.52 -12.75 -27.88
CA GLU A 78 11.62 -13.44 -29.17
C GLU A 78 12.92 -14.22 -29.35
N LYS A 79 14.05 -13.63 -28.96
CA LYS A 79 15.38 -14.14 -29.28
C LYS A 79 15.93 -15.09 -28.22
N GLU A 80 15.57 -14.89 -26.96
CA GLU A 80 16.27 -15.53 -25.83
C GLU A 80 15.36 -16.40 -24.95
N LEU A 81 14.08 -16.03 -24.80
CA LEU A 81 13.16 -16.75 -23.92
C LEU A 81 12.58 -18.01 -24.58
N ARG A 82 12.53 -19.11 -23.81
CA ARG A 82 11.77 -20.31 -24.19
C ARG A 82 10.27 -19.98 -24.26
N PRO A 83 9.46 -20.72 -25.05
CA PRO A 83 8.05 -20.42 -25.28
C PRO A 83 7.22 -20.19 -24.01
N VAL A 84 7.44 -21.01 -22.97
CA VAL A 84 6.73 -20.87 -21.68
C VAL A 84 7.14 -19.60 -20.94
N SER A 85 8.44 -19.29 -20.87
CA SER A 85 8.93 -18.07 -20.21
C SER A 85 8.49 -16.82 -20.97
N ARG A 86 8.51 -16.85 -22.32
CA ARG A 86 7.96 -15.81 -23.18
C ARG A 86 6.51 -15.53 -22.84
N ARG A 87 5.69 -16.59 -22.77
CA ARG A 87 4.27 -16.47 -22.41
C ARG A 87 4.08 -15.81 -21.04
N VAL A 88 4.81 -16.25 -20.03
CA VAL A 88 4.75 -15.67 -18.68
C VAL A 88 5.07 -14.17 -18.72
N VAL A 89 6.13 -13.74 -19.41
CA VAL A 89 6.50 -12.32 -19.49
C VAL A 89 5.41 -11.50 -20.18
N LEU A 90 4.93 -11.95 -21.35
CA LEU A 90 3.94 -11.19 -22.13
C LEU A 90 2.58 -11.10 -21.42
N GLU A 91 2.09 -12.20 -20.84
CA GLU A 91 0.84 -12.20 -20.08
C GLU A 91 0.96 -11.35 -18.80
N THR A 92 2.12 -11.39 -18.13
CA THR A 92 2.36 -10.56 -16.94
C THR A 92 2.45 -9.06 -17.30
N LEU A 93 3.00 -8.71 -18.47
CA LEU A 93 2.99 -7.33 -18.96
C LEU A 93 1.56 -6.82 -19.17
N THR A 94 0.69 -7.62 -19.79
CA THR A 94 -0.74 -7.29 -19.94
C THR A 94 -1.43 -7.12 -18.59
N MET A 95 -1.13 -7.98 -17.61
CA MET A 95 -1.65 -7.86 -16.25
C MET A 95 -1.18 -6.55 -15.58
N ILE A 96 0.08 -6.16 -15.77
CA ILE A 96 0.60 -4.88 -15.26
C ILE A 96 -0.17 -3.70 -15.85
N ASP A 97 -0.45 -3.72 -17.16
CA ASP A 97 -1.23 -2.65 -17.81
C ASP A 97 -2.65 -2.53 -17.24
N GLN A 98 -3.33 -3.66 -17.07
CA GLN A 98 -4.66 -3.69 -16.47
C GLN A 98 -4.66 -3.16 -15.02
N LEU A 99 -3.67 -3.56 -14.23
CA LEU A 99 -3.51 -3.06 -12.86
C LEU A 99 -3.19 -1.57 -12.83
N ASP A 100 -2.34 -1.09 -13.74
CA ASP A 100 -2.01 0.33 -13.86
C ASP A 100 -3.27 1.17 -14.15
N ASP A 101 -4.12 0.71 -15.05
CA ASP A 101 -5.36 1.41 -15.38
C ASP A 101 -6.36 1.38 -14.20
N GLN A 102 -6.52 0.23 -13.53
CA GLN A 102 -7.37 0.15 -12.32
C GLN A 102 -6.87 1.08 -11.21
N ILE A 103 -5.56 1.14 -10.97
CA ILE A 103 -4.96 2.02 -9.96
C ILE A 103 -5.20 3.49 -10.32
N LYS A 104 -5.09 3.86 -11.61
CA LYS A 104 -5.34 5.22 -12.10
C LYS A 104 -6.80 5.61 -11.94
N GLU A 105 -7.74 4.75 -12.34
CA GLU A 105 -9.17 5.02 -12.20
C GLU A 105 -9.56 5.17 -10.73
N LEU A 106 -9.16 4.23 -9.86
CA LEU A 106 -9.44 4.32 -8.44
C LEU A 106 -8.88 5.59 -7.79
N ALA A 107 -7.76 6.12 -8.29
CA ALA A 107 -7.17 7.35 -7.78
C ALA A 107 -7.98 8.61 -8.13
N LYS A 108 -8.77 8.59 -9.22
CA LYS A 108 -9.66 9.70 -9.59
C LYS A 108 -10.86 9.79 -8.65
N ASP A 109 -11.34 8.64 -8.21
CA ASP A 109 -12.58 8.51 -7.45
C ASP A 109 -12.42 8.65 -5.93
N ILE A 110 -11.21 8.93 -5.43
CA ILE A 110 -10.99 9.11 -3.98
C ILE A 110 -11.47 10.51 -3.57
N PRO A 111 -12.62 10.63 -2.87
CA PRO A 111 -13.07 11.92 -2.39
C PRO A 111 -12.17 12.38 -1.24
N LEU A 112 -12.00 13.71 -1.11
CA LEU A 112 -11.57 14.31 0.14
C LEU A 112 -12.86 14.82 0.83
N PRO A 113 -13.32 14.17 1.91
CA PRO A 113 -14.46 14.65 2.67
C PRO A 113 -14.26 16.10 3.11
N GLU A 114 -15.32 16.91 3.04
CA GLU A 114 -15.27 18.35 3.35
C GLU A 114 -14.81 18.62 4.79
N ASP A 115 -15.24 17.77 5.72
CA ASP A 115 -14.89 17.78 7.14
C ASP A 115 -13.41 17.50 7.39
N LEU A 116 -12.71 16.86 6.45
CA LEU A 116 -11.28 16.53 6.56
C LEU A 116 -10.37 17.50 5.82
N LYS A 117 -10.93 18.53 5.16
CA LYS A 117 -10.13 19.51 4.39
C LYS A 117 -9.14 20.29 5.25
N PRO A 118 -9.50 20.82 6.43
CA PRO A 118 -8.55 21.60 7.24
C PRO A 118 -7.31 20.78 7.63
N GLU A 119 -7.50 19.55 8.08
CA GLU A 119 -6.41 18.64 8.45
C GLU A 119 -5.62 18.19 7.22
N ALA A 120 -6.28 18.02 6.07
CA ALA A 120 -5.61 17.68 4.83
C ALA A 120 -4.68 18.80 4.35
N GLU A 121 -5.09 20.06 4.49
CA GLU A 121 -4.25 21.23 4.16
C GLU A 121 -3.00 21.29 5.05
N ILE A 122 -3.16 21.03 6.35
CA ILE A 122 -2.02 20.95 7.29
C ILE A 122 -1.06 19.84 6.85
N LEU A 123 -1.56 18.64 6.55
CA LEU A 123 -0.74 17.53 6.09
C LEU A 123 -0.03 17.86 4.78
N MET A 124 -0.72 18.45 3.80
CA MET A 124 -0.15 18.80 2.50
C MET A 124 0.89 19.92 2.55
N SER A 125 0.94 20.71 3.64
CA SER A 125 2.02 21.69 3.86
C SER A 125 3.38 21.03 4.11
N MET A 126 3.39 19.73 4.47
CA MET A 126 4.62 18.98 4.71
C MET A 126 5.25 18.51 3.40
N PRO A 127 6.57 18.62 3.23
CA PRO A 127 7.26 18.12 2.04
C PRO A 127 6.98 16.63 1.80
N GLY A 128 6.49 16.30 0.61
CA GLY A 128 6.22 14.91 0.18
C GLY A 128 4.80 14.39 0.49
N ILE A 129 3.96 15.16 1.18
CA ILE A 129 2.56 14.77 1.42
C ILE A 129 1.65 15.47 0.41
N GLY A 130 1.08 14.70 -0.51
CA GLY A 130 0.05 15.19 -1.44
C GLY A 130 -1.37 14.83 -1.01
N LYS A 131 -2.37 15.30 -1.76
CA LYS A 131 -3.81 15.06 -1.50
C LYS A 131 -4.16 13.59 -1.23
N LEU A 132 -3.62 12.67 -2.02
CA LEU A 132 -3.92 11.26 -1.84
C LEU A 132 -3.37 10.74 -0.50
N LEU A 133 -2.13 11.10 -0.18
CA LEU A 133 -1.49 10.63 1.05
C LEU A 133 -2.13 11.27 2.29
N SER A 134 -2.55 12.54 2.20
CA SER A 134 -3.30 13.17 3.29
C SER A 134 -4.62 12.47 3.55
N VAL A 135 -5.39 12.12 2.51
CA VAL A 135 -6.63 11.34 2.64
C VAL A 135 -6.37 9.97 3.26
N VAL A 136 -5.30 9.26 2.85
CA VAL A 136 -4.93 7.97 3.45
C VAL A 136 -4.66 8.10 4.95
N ILE A 137 -3.83 9.07 5.33
CA ILE A 137 -3.47 9.30 6.73
C ILE A 137 -4.73 9.61 7.55
N LEU A 138 -5.55 10.55 7.11
CA LEU A 138 -6.75 10.96 7.84
C LEU A 138 -7.79 9.84 7.93
N ALA A 139 -7.98 9.09 6.84
CA ALA A 139 -8.89 7.94 6.85
C ALA A 139 -8.44 6.88 7.85
N GLU A 140 -7.15 6.53 7.90
CA GLU A 140 -6.63 5.49 8.80
C GLU A 140 -6.60 5.93 10.27
N ILE A 141 -6.27 7.20 10.55
CA ILE A 141 -6.33 7.79 11.89
C ILE A 141 -7.79 7.86 12.37
N GLY A 142 -8.70 8.36 11.53
CA GLY A 142 -10.05 8.69 11.92
C GLY A 142 -10.08 9.87 12.89
N ASP A 143 -10.92 9.81 13.93
CA ASP A 143 -10.98 10.85 14.96
C ASP A 143 -9.66 10.96 15.74
N ILE A 144 -8.91 12.03 15.50
CA ILE A 144 -7.61 12.31 16.09
C ILE A 144 -7.67 12.46 17.63
N SER A 145 -8.82 12.87 18.18
CA SER A 145 -8.97 13.16 19.62
C SER A 145 -8.78 11.92 20.51
N ARG A 146 -8.87 10.71 19.95
CA ARG A 146 -8.53 9.46 20.65
C ARG A 146 -7.08 9.37 21.10
N PHE A 147 -6.20 10.12 20.44
CA PHE A 147 -4.77 10.06 20.68
C PHE A 147 -4.40 11.19 21.62
N ASN A 148 -4.65 10.95 22.90
CA ASN A 148 -4.26 11.84 23.98
C ASN A 148 -3.40 11.07 24.99
N PRO A 149 -2.13 11.45 25.20
CA PRO A 149 -1.44 12.61 24.60
C PRO A 149 -1.02 12.34 23.14
N PRO A 150 -0.58 13.36 22.36
CA PRO A 150 -0.26 13.21 20.94
C PRO A 150 0.77 12.11 20.62
N GLU A 151 1.69 11.81 21.54
CA GLU A 151 2.67 10.73 21.42
C GLU A 151 2.00 9.34 21.31
N ALA A 152 0.75 9.22 21.77
CA ALA A 152 -0.04 8.00 21.60
C ALA A 152 -0.26 7.67 20.12
N LEU A 153 -0.35 8.67 19.24
CA LEU A 153 -0.43 8.45 17.79
C LEU A 153 0.87 7.87 17.25
N CYS A 154 2.03 8.44 17.64
CA CYS A 154 3.34 7.94 17.21
C CYS A 154 3.57 6.49 17.68
N ASN A 155 3.16 6.18 18.91
CA ASN A 155 3.22 4.82 19.46
C ASN A 155 2.31 3.85 18.68
N TRP A 156 1.08 4.28 18.36
CA TRP A 156 0.14 3.49 17.56
C TRP A 156 0.65 3.25 16.13
N ALA A 157 1.24 4.27 15.52
CA ALA A 157 1.84 4.19 14.19
C ALA A 157 3.16 3.40 14.15
N GLY A 158 3.71 3.01 15.31
CA GLY A 158 4.99 2.30 15.40
C GLY A 158 6.21 3.17 15.09
N LEU A 159 6.06 4.51 15.17
CA LEU A 159 7.12 5.47 14.85
C LEU A 159 8.02 5.81 16.04
N THR A 160 7.65 5.37 17.25
CA THR A 160 8.47 5.55 18.45
C THR A 160 9.48 4.41 18.59
N PRO A 161 10.81 4.68 18.55
CA PRO A 161 11.82 3.65 18.72
C PRO A 161 11.71 2.96 20.08
N ARG A 162 11.83 1.63 20.11
CA ARG A 162 11.93 0.86 21.36
C ARG A 162 13.35 0.40 21.58
N VAL A 163 13.90 0.67 22.77
CA VAL A 163 15.19 0.13 23.20
C VAL A 163 14.99 -1.32 23.63
N HIS A 164 15.57 -2.25 22.87
CA HIS A 164 15.66 -3.66 23.25
C HIS A 164 17.05 -3.91 23.84
N LYS A 165 17.16 -4.10 25.16
CA LYS A 165 18.39 -4.56 25.82
C LYS A 165 18.31 -6.07 25.97
N SER A 166 19.17 -6.80 25.27
CA SER A 166 19.30 -8.26 25.35
C SER A 166 20.35 -8.73 26.38
N ASP A 167 21.03 -7.81 27.07
CA ASP A 167 22.06 -8.14 28.05
C ASP A 167 21.44 -8.55 29.39
N THR A 168 21.06 -9.83 29.46
CA THR A 168 21.07 -10.60 30.71
C THR A 168 22.15 -11.66 30.54
N TRP A 169 23.32 -11.38 31.11
CA TRP A 169 24.43 -12.33 31.28
C TRP A 169 24.21 -13.18 32.53
#